data_AF-A0A2N1KL09-F1
#
_entry.id   AF-A0A2N1KL09-F1
#
_cell.length_a   1.000
_cell.length_b   1.000
_cell.length_c   1.000
_cell.angle_alpha   90.00
_cell.angle_beta   90.00
_cell.angle_gamma   90.00
#
_symmetry.space_group_name_H-M   'P 1'
#
loop_
_entity.id
_entity.type
_entity.pdbx_description
1 polymer ?
#
loop_
_entity_poly.entity_id
_entity_poly.type
_entity_poly.pdbx_seq_one_letter_code
_entity_poly.pdbx_strand_id
1 'polypeptide(L)' 'MKIIFLLIGISLLLALGFLAAFFWAMKSGQNDDLYTPSLRALLDDEA' A
#
# COMPACT_ATOMS: atom_id res chain seq x y z
N MET A 1 -17.26 -17.29 -24.99
CA MET A 1 -16.19 -16.51 -25.65
C MET A 1 -16.20 -15.02 -25.29
N LYS A 2 -17.32 -14.28 -25.39
CA LYS A 2 -17.35 -12.83 -24.99
C LYS A 2 -16.98 -12.56 -23.53
N ILE A 3 -17.33 -13.46 -22.62
CA ILE A 3 -17.05 -13.31 -21.18
C ILE A 3 -15.55 -13.31 -20.85
N ILE A 4 -14.73 -14.01 -21.65
CA ILE A 4 -13.28 -14.10 -21.44
C ILE A 4 -12.64 -12.73 -21.64
N PHE A 5 -13.06 -11.98 -22.67
CA PHE A 5 -12.56 -10.62 -22.91
C PHE A 5 -12.92 -9.66 -21.77
N LEU A 6 -14.10 -9.79 -21.18
CA LEU A 6 -14.49 -9.02 -20.00
C LEU A 6 -13.61 -9.34 -18.78
N LEU A 7 -13.39 -10.65 -18.53
CA LEU A 7 -12.55 -11.11 -17.42
C LEU A 7 -11.10 -10.65 -17.55
N ILE A 8 -10.55 -10.67 -18.77
CA ILE A 8 -9.22 -10.13 -19.05
C ILE A 8 -9.16 -8.63 -18.68
N GLY A 9 -10.14 -7.84 -19.12
CA GLY A 9 -10.21 -6.41 -18.77
C GLY A 9 -10.27 -6.17 -17.26
N ILE A 10 -11.10 -6.94 -16.55
CA ILE A 10 -11.22 -6.85 -15.08
C ILE A 10 -9.90 -7.23 -14.40
N SER A 11 -9.24 -8.31 -14.84
CA SER A 11 -7.94 -8.71 -14.27
C SER A 11 -6.85 -7.66 -14.47
N LEU A 12 -6.82 -7.01 -15.64
CA LEU A 12 -5.86 -5.96 -15.94
C LEU A 12 -6.12 -4.72 -15.07
N LEU A 13 -7.38 -4.32 -14.91
CA LEU A 13 -7.76 -3.24 -14.00
C LEU A 13 -7.36 -3.54 -12.56
N LEU A 14 -7.57 -4.76 -12.08
CA LEU A 14 -7.14 -5.20 -10.76
C LEU A 14 -5.62 -5.11 -10.60
N ALA A 15 -4.87 -5.63 -11.57
CA ALA A 15 -3.41 -5.59 -11.55
C ALA A 15 -2.87 -4.15 -11.52
N LEU A 16 -3.42 -3.26 -12.35
CA LEU A 16 -3.07 -1.84 -12.36
C LEU A 16 -3.48 -1.13 -11.06
N GLY A 17 -4.64 -1.49 -10.50
CA GLY A 17 -5.10 -0.97 -9.21
C GLY A 17 -4.14 -1.32 -8.07
N PHE A 18 -3.69 -2.57 -8.00
CA PHE A 18 -2.67 -2.99 -7.03
C PHE A 18 -1.34 -2.28 -7.24
N LEU A 19 -0.91 -2.10 -8.50
CA LEU A 19 0.32 -1.38 -8.82
C LEU A 19 0.24 0.09 -8.40
N ALA A 20 -0.88 0.76 -8.66
CA ALA A 20 -1.09 2.14 -8.22
C ALA A 20 -1.12 2.26 -6.69
N ALA A 21 -1.81 1.33 -6.01
CA ALA A 21 -1.82 1.26 -4.55
C ALA A 21 -0.42 1.02 -3.98
N PHE A 22 0.40 0.19 -4.62
CA PHE A 22 1.79 -0.06 -4.24
C PHE A 22 2.63 1.23 -4.29
N PHE A 23 2.56 1.99 -5.37
CA PHE A 23 3.27 3.27 -5.45
C PHE A 23 2.76 4.30 -4.45
N TRP A 24 1.45 4.34 -4.18
CA TRP A 24 0.88 5.20 -3.14
C TRP A 24 1.38 4.82 -1.74
N ALA A 25 1.40 3.52 -1.41
CA ALA A 25 1.91 3.03 -0.15
C ALA A 25 3.39 3.40 0.05
N MET A 26 4.23 3.20 -0.98
CA MET A 26 5.64 3.61 -0.96
C MET A 26 5.82 5.12 -0.72
N LYS A 27 4.98 5.97 -1.33
CA LYS A 27 5.07 7.42 -1.15
C LYS A 27 4.53 7.89 0.20
N SER A 28 3.61 7.14 0.81
CA SER A 28 2.93 7.55 2.04
C SER A 28 3.79 7.48 3.31
N GLY A 29 4.98 6.87 3.25
CA GLY A 29 5.85 6.69 4.42
C GLY A 29 5.23 5.79 5.50
N GLN A 30 4.13 5.09 5.22
CA GLN A 30 3.47 4.19 6.17
C GLN A 30 4.38 3.03 6.60
N ASN A 31 5.37 2.69 5.77
CA ASN A 31 6.40 1.69 6.06
C ASN A 31 7.54 2.22 6.95
N ASP A 32 7.62 3.53 7.18
CA ASP A 32 8.67 4.15 7.98
C ASP A 32 8.37 4.06 9.49
N ASP A 33 7.15 3.68 9.84
CA ASP A 33 6.73 3.43 11.22
C ASP A 33 7.15 2.02 11.69
N LEU A 34 8.44 1.86 12.00
CA LEU A 34 9.01 0.59 12.47
C LEU A 34 8.90 0.38 14.00
N TYR A 35 8.49 1.41 14.74
CA TYR A 35 8.49 1.38 16.21
C TYR A 35 7.07 1.38 16.74
N THR A 36 6.84 0.59 17.78
CA THR A 36 5.53 0.60 18.45
C THR A 36 5.25 1.98 19.06
N PRO A 37 3.98 2.43 19.08
CA PRO A 37 3.60 3.75 19.58
C PRO A 37 4.09 4.03 21.01
N SER A 38 4.13 2.99 21.85
CA SER A 38 4.61 3.08 23.24
C SER A 38 6.10 3.38 23.34
N LEU A 39 6.91 2.90 22.38
CA LEU A 39 8.35 3.13 22.37
C LEU A 39 8.69 4.51 21.78
N ARG A 40 7.95 4.97 20.76
CA ARG A 40 8.07 6.35 20.24
C ARG A 40 7.86 7.38 21.35
N ALA A 41 6.78 7.26 22.11
CA ALA A 41 6.45 8.21 23.16
C ALA A 41 7.51 8.27 24.28
N LEU A 42 8.16 7.15 24.59
CA LEU A 42 9.24 7.10 25.59
C LEU A 42 10.57 7.68 25.08
N LEU A 43 10.84 7.59 23.77
CA LEU A 43 12.09 8.05 23.16
C LEU A 43 12.04 9.50 22.65
N ASP A 44 10.85 10.00 22.28
CA ASP A 44 10.67 11.41 21.87
C ASP A 44 10.81 12.38 23.06
N ASP A 45 10.59 11.93 24.29
CA ASP A 45 10.73 12.74 25.52
C ASP A 45 12.20 12.92 25.96
N GLU A 46 13.16 12.18 25.40
CA GLU A 46 14.60 12.26 25.76
C GLU A 46 15.45 13.15 24.83
N ALA A 47 14.87 13.76 23.78
CA ALA A 47 15.60 14.57 22.78
C ALA A 47 15.54 16.09 23.03
#